data_AF-A0A314UXW6-F1
#
_entry.id   AF-A0A314UXW6-F1
#
_cell.length_a   1.000
_cell.length_b   1.000
_cell.length_c   1.000
_cell.angle_alpha   90.00
_cell.angle_beta   90.00
_cell.angle_gamma   90.00
#
_symmetry.space_group_name_H-M   'P 1'
#
loop_
_entity.id
_entity.type
_entity.pdbx_description
1 polymer ?
#
loop_
_entity_poly.entity_id
_entity_poly.type
_entity_poly.pdbx_seq_one_letter_code
_entity_poly.pdbx_strand_id
1 'polypeptide(L)'
;MNNSNLGKSGGVYIPPFKLARRMKELEEDKSSVEYQRLTWDALRKSINDLVNKVNAANIKNIIPEIFAENLILGRGLFCRFCMKSQMPSPGFTAVFAALVAVVNTKFPEVGELLLRRIVLQLKRAFKNNDKPQLLAAVKFITHLVNQQVAHEIIALELPHCFAGEPYRLQC
;
A
#
# COMPACT_ATOMS: atom_id res chain seq x y z
N MET A 1 5.73 -16.10 -32.63
CA MET A 1 4.57 -15.29 -33.03
C MET A 1 4.01 -14.55 -31.82
N ASN A 2 3.97 -13.22 -31.96
CA ASN A 2 3.13 -12.21 -31.31
C ASN A 2 3.05 -12.07 -29.77
N ASN A 3 3.79 -11.04 -29.34
CA ASN A 3 3.41 -10.07 -28.33
C ASN A 3 2.01 -9.48 -28.60
N SER A 4 1.05 -9.62 -27.67
CA SER A 4 -0.08 -8.69 -27.42
C SER A 4 -1.05 -9.29 -26.41
N ASN A 5 -1.05 -8.78 -25.18
CA ASN A 5 -2.28 -8.50 -24.40
C ASN A 5 -1.93 -7.79 -23.09
N LEU A 6 -1.49 -6.54 -23.21
CA LEU A 6 -1.75 -5.52 -22.19
C LEU A 6 -3.23 -5.11 -22.31
N GLY A 7 -4.13 -5.85 -21.67
CA GLY A 7 -5.56 -5.52 -21.64
C GLY A 7 -6.44 -6.71 -21.29
N LYS A 8 -7.25 -6.56 -20.23
CA LYS A 8 -8.19 -7.54 -19.64
C LYS A 8 -7.52 -8.65 -18.81
N SER A 9 -7.15 -8.28 -17.60
CA SER A 9 -7.03 -9.19 -16.45
C SER A 9 -8.41 -9.76 -16.06
N GLY A 10 -9.02 -10.54 -16.94
CA GLY A 10 -10.18 -11.37 -16.65
C GLY A 10 -9.71 -12.77 -16.24
N GLY A 11 -8.97 -12.86 -15.13
CA GLY A 11 -8.66 -14.17 -14.56
C GLY A 11 -9.97 -14.86 -14.21
N VAL A 12 -10.21 -16.05 -14.77
CA VAL A 12 -11.39 -16.86 -14.42
C VAL A 12 -11.39 -17.07 -12.91
N TYR A 13 -12.48 -16.71 -12.24
CA TYR A 13 -12.61 -16.95 -10.80
C TYR A 13 -12.50 -18.46 -10.55
N ILE A 14 -11.49 -18.85 -9.78
CA ILE A 14 -11.31 -20.22 -9.30
C ILE A 14 -11.90 -20.29 -7.90
N PRO A 15 -12.95 -21.12 -7.68
CA PRO A 15 -13.51 -21.30 -6.34
C PRO A 15 -12.46 -21.75 -5.31
N PRO A 16 -12.55 -21.30 -4.03
CA PRO A 16 -11.54 -21.56 -3.01
C PRO A 16 -11.21 -23.04 -2.80
N PHE A 17 -12.22 -23.91 -2.87
CA PHE A 17 -12.01 -25.36 -2.70
C PHE A 17 -11.19 -25.99 -3.84
N LYS A 18 -11.35 -25.49 -5.08
CA LYS A 18 -10.53 -25.94 -6.23
C LYS A 18 -9.10 -25.43 -6.10
N LEU A 19 -8.93 -24.20 -5.62
CA LEU A 19 -7.61 -23.61 -5.40
C LEU A 19 -6.84 -24.37 -4.30
N ALA A 20 -7.51 -24.72 -3.20
CA ALA A 20 -6.91 -25.48 -2.11
C ALA A 20 -6.47 -26.89 -2.56
N ARG A 21 -7.28 -27.57 -3.39
CA ARG A 21 -6.90 -28.86 -3.97
C ARG A 21 -5.65 -28.74 -4.85
N ARG A 22 -5.63 -27.75 -5.74
CA ARG A 22 -4.49 -27.49 -6.63
C ARG A 22 -3.23 -27.13 -5.84
N MET A 23 -3.35 -26.37 -4.74
CA MET A 23 -2.19 -26.07 -3.90
C MET A 23 -1.59 -27.31 -3.24
N LYS A 24 -2.43 -28.24 -2.77
CA LYS A 24 -1.95 -29.52 -2.22
C LYS A 24 -1.22 -30.38 -3.26
N GLU A 25 -1.70 -30.39 -4.50
CA GLU A 25 -1.05 -31.12 -5.61
C GLU A 25 0.31 -30.50 -5.97
N LEU A 26 0.46 -29.18 -5.84
CA LEU A 26 1.70 -28.45 -6.17
C LEU A 26 2.66 -28.29 -4.99
N GLU A 27 2.30 -28.74 -3.79
CA GLU A 27 3.17 -28.67 -2.60
C GLU A 27 4.44 -29.53 -2.74
N GLU A 28 4.39 -30.55 -3.60
CA GLU A 28 5.51 -31.44 -3.89
C GLU A 28 6.64 -30.73 -4.69
N ASP A 29 6.29 -29.77 -5.55
CA ASP A 29 7.25 -28.97 -6.32
C ASP A 29 7.11 -27.46 -6.04
N LYS A 30 7.70 -27.05 -4.92
CA LYS A 30 7.78 -25.64 -4.49
C LYS A 30 8.62 -24.75 -5.42
N SER A 31 9.44 -25.34 -6.28
CA SER A 31 10.27 -24.59 -7.23
C SER A 31 9.51 -24.19 -8.49
N SER A 32 8.40 -24.87 -8.78
CA SER A 32 7.57 -24.61 -9.95
C SER A 32 7.08 -23.16 -10.04
N VAL A 33 7.06 -22.63 -11.26
CA VAL A 33 6.55 -21.27 -11.55
C VAL A 33 5.08 -21.15 -11.14
N GLU A 34 4.31 -22.23 -11.24
CA GLU A 34 2.90 -22.26 -10.87
C GLU A 34 2.72 -22.11 -9.35
N TYR A 35 3.48 -22.85 -8.55
CA TYR A 35 3.47 -22.72 -7.09
C TYR A 35 3.84 -21.30 -6.64
N GLN A 36 4.89 -20.72 -7.25
CA GLN A 36 5.30 -19.34 -6.95
C GLN A 36 4.22 -18.31 -7.29
N ARG A 37 3.53 -18.46 -8.44
CA ARG A 37 2.41 -17.58 -8.83
C ARG A 37 1.24 -17.69 -7.86
N LEU A 38 0.87 -18.92 -7.50
CA LEU A 38 -0.23 -19.16 -6.56
C LEU A 38 0.08 -18.58 -5.17
N THR A 39 1.31 -18.77 -4.69
CA THR A 39 1.78 -18.21 -3.41
C THR A 39 1.81 -16.68 -3.44
N TRP A 40 2.26 -16.08 -4.55
CA TRP A 40 2.24 -14.63 -4.73
C TRP A 40 0.81 -14.06 -4.77
N ASP A 41 -0.12 -14.74 -5.46
CA ASP A 41 -1.52 -14.33 -5.49
C ASP A 41 -2.19 -14.45 -4.13
N ALA A 42 -1.84 -15.48 -3.35
CA ALA A 42 -2.31 -15.64 -1.97
C ALA A 42 -1.79 -14.50 -1.07
N LEU A 43 -0.47 -14.21 -1.10
CA LEU A 43 0.14 -13.10 -0.38
C LEU A 43 -0.52 -11.75 -0.73
N ARG A 44 -0.74 -11.51 -2.03
CA ARG A 44 -1.42 -10.30 -2.52
C ARG A 44 -2.84 -10.16 -1.97
N LYS A 45 -3.62 -11.24 -1.94
CA LYS A 45 -4.98 -11.23 -1.40
C LYS A 45 -4.96 -11.02 0.11
N SER A 46 -4.12 -11.76 0.84
CA SER A 46 -4.00 -11.66 2.29
C SER A 46 -3.67 -10.22 2.73
N ILE A 47 -2.61 -9.63 2.18
CA ILE A 47 -2.22 -8.24 2.52
C ILE A 47 -3.35 -7.25 2.18
N ASN A 48 -3.99 -7.39 1.02
CA ASN A 48 -5.10 -6.51 0.65
C ASN A 48 -6.26 -6.61 1.65
N ASP A 49 -6.62 -7.83 2.04
CA ASP A 49 -7.74 -8.08 2.93
C ASP A 49 -7.45 -7.57 4.35
N LEU A 50 -6.23 -7.76 4.86
CA LEU A 50 -5.78 -7.23 6.15
C LEU A 50 -5.82 -5.70 6.17
N VAL A 51 -5.27 -5.06 5.13
CA VAL A 51 -5.28 -3.58 5.01
C VAL A 51 -6.70 -3.04 4.89
N ASN A 52 -7.62 -3.71 4.20
CA ASN A 52 -9.00 -3.23 4.07
C ASN A 52 -9.84 -3.42 5.34
N LYS A 53 -9.51 -4.42 6.17
CA LYS A 53 -10.25 -4.71 7.42
C LYS A 53 -9.79 -3.88 8.61
N VAL A 54 -8.62 -3.24 8.53
CA VAL A 54 -8.02 -2.53 9.65
C VAL A 54 -8.88 -1.33 10.10
N ASN A 55 -9.08 -1.22 11.40
CA ASN A 55 -9.73 -0.09 12.06
C ASN A 55 -9.14 0.11 13.47
N ALA A 56 -9.53 1.19 14.14
CA ALA A 56 -8.98 1.54 15.45
C ALA A 56 -9.24 0.48 16.55
N ALA A 57 -10.34 -0.28 16.45
CA ALA A 57 -10.70 -1.30 17.43
C ALA A 57 -9.94 -2.61 17.23
N ASN A 58 -9.66 -3.00 15.98
CA ASN A 58 -9.07 -4.31 15.66
C ASN A 58 -7.59 -4.28 15.29
N ILE A 59 -6.95 -3.10 15.20
CA ILE A 59 -5.56 -2.98 14.75
C ILE A 59 -4.59 -3.89 15.52
N LYS A 60 -4.82 -4.11 16.83
CA LYS A 60 -4.02 -5.00 17.67
C LYS A 60 -4.06 -6.47 17.22
N ASN A 61 -5.18 -6.89 16.62
CA ASN A 61 -5.35 -8.25 16.09
C ASN A 61 -4.79 -8.36 14.67
N ILE A 62 -4.94 -7.31 13.87
CA ILE A 62 -4.41 -7.25 12.49
C ILE A 62 -2.89 -7.25 12.44
N ILE A 63 -2.22 -6.62 13.42
CA ILE A 63 -0.75 -6.50 13.44
C ILE A 63 -0.06 -7.89 13.42
N PRO A 64 -0.38 -8.84 14.32
CA PRO A 64 0.19 -10.19 14.26
C PRO A 64 -0.06 -10.91 12.92
N GLU A 65 -1.26 -10.78 12.36
CA GLU A 65 -1.60 -11.40 11.06
C GLU A 65 -0.75 -10.81 9.92
N ILE A 66 -0.55 -9.50 9.93
CA ILE A 66 0.32 -8.83 8.95
C ILE A 66 1.78 -9.27 9.08
N PHE A 67 2.27 -9.51 10.29
CA PHE A 67 3.63 -9.99 10.52
C PHE A 67 3.82 -11.48 10.23
N ALA A 68 2.73 -12.26 10.17
CA ALA A 68 2.78 -13.65 9.71
C ALA A 68 2.96 -13.75 8.18
N GLU A 69 2.64 -12.69 7.44
CA GLU A 69 2.85 -12.61 5.99
C GLU A 69 4.29 -12.20 5.64
N ASN A 70 4.76 -12.61 4.45
CA ASN A 70 6.09 -12.24 3.98
C ASN A 70 6.12 -10.78 3.48
N LEU A 71 6.21 -9.84 4.42
CA LEU A 71 6.26 -8.40 4.13
C LEU A 71 7.53 -7.96 3.41
N ILE A 72 8.64 -8.68 3.52
CA ILE A 72 9.86 -8.35 2.76
C ILE A 72 9.62 -8.55 1.26
N LEU A 73 9.05 -9.71 0.88
CA LEU A 73 8.64 -10.00 -0.48
C LEU A 73 7.46 -9.11 -0.91
N GLY A 74 6.50 -8.93 -0.01
CA GLY A 74 5.25 -8.20 -0.23
C GLY A 74 5.32 -6.69 -0.02
N ARG A 75 6.48 -6.09 0.27
CA ARG A 75 6.58 -4.66 0.65
C ARG A 75 5.93 -3.72 -0.36
N GLY A 76 6.14 -4.01 -1.64
CA GLY A 76 5.54 -3.24 -2.73
C GLY A 76 4.01 -3.37 -2.79
N LEU A 77 3.48 -4.53 -2.42
CA LEU A 77 2.03 -4.79 -2.31
C LEU A 77 1.46 -4.05 -1.11
N PHE A 78 2.09 -4.17 0.06
CA PHE A 78 1.68 -3.49 1.29
C PHE A 78 1.59 -1.98 1.09
N CYS A 79 2.65 -1.33 0.59
CA CYS A 79 2.63 0.11 0.33
C CYS A 79 1.51 0.49 -0.67
N ARG A 80 1.33 -0.31 -1.73
CA ARG A 80 0.30 -0.07 -2.75
C ARG A 80 -1.11 -0.15 -2.16
N PHE A 81 -1.40 -1.16 -1.35
CA PHE A 81 -2.71 -1.33 -0.72
C PHE A 81 -2.97 -0.23 0.32
N CYS A 82 -1.98 0.13 1.15
CA CYS A 82 -2.13 1.26 2.08
C CYS A 82 -2.50 2.57 1.36
N MET A 83 -1.78 2.93 0.29
CA MET A 83 -2.10 4.12 -0.51
C MET A 83 -3.47 4.01 -1.17
N LYS A 84 -3.78 2.84 -1.76
CA LYS A 84 -5.05 2.61 -2.45
C LYS A 84 -6.26 2.71 -1.51
N SER A 85 -6.15 2.15 -0.31
CA SER A 85 -7.24 2.10 0.67
C SER A 85 -7.40 3.42 1.42
N GLN A 86 -6.32 4.19 1.59
CA GLN A 86 -6.37 5.52 2.22
C GLN A 86 -7.04 6.57 1.33
N MET A 87 -6.81 6.56 0.00
CA MET A 87 -7.38 7.54 -0.94
C MET A 87 -8.91 7.73 -0.84
N PRO A 88 -9.74 6.67 -0.93
CA PRO A 88 -11.20 6.82 -0.80
C PRO A 88 -11.65 7.00 0.66
N SER A 89 -10.76 6.80 1.63
CA SER A 89 -11.07 6.77 3.06
C SER A 89 -10.19 7.70 3.90
N PRO A 90 -10.13 9.03 3.63
CA PRO A 90 -9.23 9.93 4.36
C PRO A 90 -9.52 10.03 5.86
N GLY A 91 -10.72 9.63 6.32
CA GLY A 91 -11.08 9.55 7.74
C GLY A 91 -10.29 8.50 8.51
N PHE A 92 -9.82 7.44 7.84
CA PHE A 92 -9.06 6.34 8.45
C PHE A 92 -7.54 6.51 8.33
N THR A 93 -7.06 7.65 7.83
CA THR A 93 -5.62 7.92 7.62
C THR A 93 -4.79 7.70 8.88
N ALA A 94 -5.31 8.07 10.06
CA ALA A 94 -4.63 7.84 11.33
C ALA A 94 -4.41 6.35 11.64
N VAL A 95 -5.37 5.49 11.29
CA VAL A 95 -5.28 4.04 11.47
C VAL A 95 -4.23 3.45 10.52
N PHE A 96 -4.23 3.86 9.25
CA PHE A 96 -3.22 3.42 8.28
C PHE A 96 -1.82 3.88 8.70
N ALA A 97 -1.68 5.10 9.21
CA ALA A 97 -0.40 5.59 9.72
C ALA A 97 0.07 4.82 10.96
N ALA A 98 -0.83 4.49 11.90
CA ALA A 98 -0.50 3.67 13.07
C ALA A 98 -0.05 2.25 12.66
N LEU A 99 -0.73 1.65 11.68
CA LEU A 99 -0.32 0.34 11.13
C LEU A 99 1.08 0.41 10.52
N VAL A 100 1.32 1.41 9.68
CA VAL A 100 2.63 1.65 9.06
C VAL A 100 3.70 1.89 10.12
N ALA A 101 3.40 2.64 11.19
CA ALA A 101 4.36 2.92 12.25
C ALA A 101 4.83 1.65 12.94
N VAL A 102 3.91 0.75 13.28
CA VAL A 102 4.26 -0.55 13.87
C VAL A 102 5.11 -1.38 12.92
N VAL A 103 4.74 -1.45 11.63
CA VAL A 103 5.54 -2.14 10.61
C VAL A 103 6.94 -1.52 10.48
N ASN A 104 7.04 -0.20 10.52
CA ASN A 104 8.29 0.55 10.39
C ASN A 104 9.27 0.25 11.55
N THR A 105 8.78 -0.09 12.74
CA THR A 105 9.65 -0.51 13.86
C THR A 105 10.43 -1.80 13.61
N LYS A 106 9.94 -2.64 12.69
CA LYS A 106 10.56 -3.93 12.34
C LYS A 106 11.19 -3.93 10.95
N PHE A 107 10.58 -3.21 10.01
CA PHE A 107 10.96 -3.16 8.60
C PHE A 107 11.00 -1.70 8.12
N PRO A 108 12.03 -0.91 8.50
CA PRO A 108 12.13 0.50 8.15
C PRO A 108 12.12 0.74 6.62
N GLU A 109 12.63 -0.20 5.84
CA GLU A 109 12.62 -0.15 4.38
C GLU A 109 11.20 -0.12 3.78
N VAL A 110 10.20 -0.65 4.50
CA VAL A 110 8.79 -0.60 4.09
C VAL A 110 8.22 0.80 4.30
N GLY A 111 8.51 1.43 5.44
CA GLY A 111 8.12 2.80 5.73
C GLY A 111 8.76 3.79 4.76
N GLU A 112 10.06 3.63 4.50
CA GLU A 112 10.79 4.45 3.52
C GLU A 112 10.20 4.31 2.11
N LEU A 113 9.92 3.08 1.66
CA LEU A 113 9.32 2.83 0.35
C LEU A 113 7.93 3.47 0.23
N LEU A 114 7.10 3.38 1.28
CA LEU A 114 5.79 4.01 1.31
C LEU A 114 5.93 5.53 1.19
N LEU A 115 6.79 6.14 2.00
CA LEU A 115 6.99 7.59 2.03
C LEU A 115 7.46 8.11 0.67
N ARG A 116 8.45 7.46 0.05
CA ARG A 116 8.91 7.79 -1.32
C ARG A 116 7.76 7.76 -2.33
N ARG A 117 6.85 6.78 -2.25
CA ARG A 117 5.70 6.66 -3.15
C ARG A 117 4.65 7.74 -2.90
N ILE A 118 4.37 8.10 -1.65
CA ILE A 118 3.42 9.17 -1.31
C ILE A 118 3.97 10.52 -1.80
N VAL A 119 5.26 10.81 -1.63
CA VAL A 119 5.90 12.03 -2.15
C VAL A 119 5.81 12.09 -3.68
N LEU A 120 6.02 10.98 -4.38
CA LEU A 120 5.83 10.93 -5.84
C LEU A 120 4.37 11.16 -6.24
N GLN A 121 3.41 10.60 -5.50
CA GLN A 121 1.99 10.81 -5.73
C GLN A 121 1.61 12.29 -5.53
N LEU A 122 2.12 12.92 -4.47
CA LEU A 122 1.93 14.33 -4.19
C LEU A 122 2.45 15.21 -5.34
N LYS A 123 3.69 14.98 -5.79
CA LYS A 123 4.28 15.75 -6.91
C LYS A 123 3.46 15.63 -8.20
N ARG A 124 2.93 14.43 -8.48
CA ARG A 124 2.04 14.20 -9.65
C ARG A 124 0.70 14.89 -9.48
N ALA A 125 0.07 14.79 -8.31
CA ALA A 125 -1.21 15.43 -8.01
C ALA A 125 -1.09 16.96 -8.11
N PHE A 126 0.01 17.54 -7.61
CA PHE A 126 0.31 18.96 -7.76
C PHE A 126 0.45 19.38 -9.23
N LYS A 127 1.27 18.65 -10.01
CA LYS A 127 1.45 18.93 -11.44
C LYS A 127 0.14 18.84 -12.24
N ASN A 128 -0.74 17.91 -11.87
CA ASN A 128 -2.00 17.64 -12.55
C ASN A 128 -3.18 18.47 -12.01
N ASN A 129 -2.98 19.33 -11.01
CA ASN A 129 -4.04 20.07 -10.31
C ASN A 129 -5.12 19.17 -9.67
N ASP A 130 -4.78 17.94 -9.28
CA ASP A 130 -5.69 17.02 -8.58
C ASP A 130 -5.74 17.36 -7.08
N LYS A 131 -6.59 18.33 -6.73
CA LYS A 131 -6.76 18.80 -5.34
C LYS A 131 -7.14 17.66 -4.37
N PRO A 132 -8.12 16.78 -4.67
CA PRO A 132 -8.45 15.66 -3.79
C PRO A 132 -7.26 14.73 -3.49
N GLN A 133 -6.53 14.33 -4.52
CA GLN A 133 -5.37 13.44 -4.35
C GLN A 133 -4.23 14.13 -3.60
N LEU A 134 -4.04 15.43 -3.86
CA LEU A 134 -3.05 16.24 -3.16
C LEU A 134 -3.34 16.29 -1.66
N LEU A 135 -4.57 16.65 -1.28
CA LEU A 135 -4.98 16.74 0.13
C LEU A 135 -4.89 15.39 0.84
N ALA A 136 -5.28 14.30 0.17
CA ALA A 136 -5.16 12.95 0.72
C ALA A 136 -3.70 12.57 1.00
N ALA A 137 -2.78 12.89 0.07
CA ALA A 137 -1.35 12.63 0.21
C ALA A 137 -0.71 13.49 1.31
N VAL A 138 -1.02 14.79 1.37
CA VAL A 138 -0.55 15.69 2.45
C VAL A 138 -1.00 15.16 3.80
N LYS A 139 -2.30 14.84 3.95
CA LYS A 139 -2.86 14.31 5.19
C LYS A 139 -2.16 13.02 5.62
N PHE A 140 -1.83 12.14 4.67
CA PHE A 140 -1.11 10.91 4.98
C PHE A 140 0.30 11.18 5.48
N ILE A 141 1.05 12.08 4.82
CA ILE A 141 2.38 12.50 5.29
C ILE A 141 2.29 13.08 6.70
N THR A 142 1.32 13.96 6.98
CA THR A 142 1.12 14.55 8.31
C THR A 142 0.94 13.47 9.39
N HIS A 143 0.11 12.46 9.15
CA HIS A 143 -0.07 11.38 10.12
C HIS A 143 1.17 10.48 10.26
N LEU A 144 1.96 10.29 9.20
CA LEU A 144 3.23 9.54 9.28
C LEU A 144 4.29 10.29 10.09
N VAL A 145 4.35 11.62 9.98
CA VAL A 145 5.21 12.46 10.82
C VAL A 145 4.75 12.42 12.28
N ASN A 146 3.44 12.52 12.54
CA ASN A 146 2.90 12.41 13.90
C ASN A 146 3.22 11.06 14.58
N GLN A 147 3.40 10.00 13.78
CA GLN A 147 3.77 8.66 14.24
C GLN A 147 5.28 8.40 14.19
N GLN A 148 6.10 9.43 13.95
CA GLN A 148 7.57 9.35 13.87
C GLN A 148 8.10 8.35 12.84
N VAL A 149 7.31 8.06 11.79
CA VAL A 149 7.74 7.25 10.64
C VAL A 149 8.58 8.06 9.68
N ALA A 150 8.25 9.35 9.55
CA ALA A 150 8.94 10.31 8.70
C ALA A 150 9.49 11.46 9.57
N HIS A 151 10.68 11.95 9.22
CA HIS A 151 11.28 13.11 9.87
C HIS A 151 10.48 14.39 9.58
N GLU A 152 10.35 15.29 10.55
CA GLU A 152 9.55 16.51 10.44
C GLU A 152 10.00 17.48 9.32
N ILE A 153 11.25 17.38 8.87
CA ILE A 153 11.80 18.17 7.75
C ILE A 153 10.92 18.00 6.50
N ILE A 154 10.40 16.80 6.25
CA ILE A 154 9.52 16.54 5.10
C ILE A 154 8.23 17.37 5.19
N ALA A 155 7.67 17.56 6.40
CA ALA A 155 6.50 18.41 6.58
C ALA A 155 6.80 19.89 6.35
N LEU A 156 8.02 20.35 6.65
CA LEU A 156 8.46 21.73 6.43
C LEU A 156 8.71 22.03 4.94
N GLU A 157 9.18 21.05 4.17
CA GLU A 157 9.42 21.19 2.73
C GLU A 157 8.12 21.22 1.90
N LEU A 158 7.02 20.67 2.43
CA LEU A 158 5.72 20.64 1.75
C LEU A 158 5.19 22.04 1.40
N PRO A 159 5.06 23.00 2.35
CA PRO A 159 4.67 24.38 2.05
C PRO A 159 5.58 25.08 1.04
N HIS A 160 6.91 24.89 1.15
CA HIS A 160 7.87 25.50 0.23
C HIS A 160 7.67 25.01 -1.21
N CYS A 161 7.31 23.72 -1.38
CA CYS A 161 6.94 23.17 -2.68
C CYS A 161 5.66 23.79 -3.26
N PHE A 162 4.73 24.26 -2.43
CA PHE A 162 3.50 24.94 -2.88
C PHE A 162 3.70 26.44 -3.13
N ALA A 163 4.59 27.09 -2.36
CA ALA A 163 4.81 28.53 -2.40
C ALA A 163 5.50 29.03 -3.69
N GLY A 164 6.12 28.14 -4.46
CA GLY A 164 6.70 28.48 -5.77
C GLY A 164 5.67 28.90 -6.84
N GLU A 165 4.38 28.61 -6.65
CA GLU A 165 3.28 29.11 -7.50
C GLU A 165 2.02 29.43 -6.65
N PRO A 166 1.91 30.63 -6.05
CA PRO A 166 0.83 30.98 -5.12
C PRO A 166 -0.59 31.06 -5.74
N TYR A 167 -0.73 30.97 -7.06
CA TYR A 167 -2.00 31.23 -7.76
C TYR A 167 -2.79 29.98 -8.20
N ARG A 168 -2.28 28.77 -7.97
CA ARG A 168 -2.87 27.55 -8.56
C ARG A 168 -3.91 26.84 -7.69
N LEU A 169 -4.03 27.23 -6.41
CA LEU A 169 -4.98 26.63 -5.46
C LEU A 169 -6.30 27.42 -5.31
N GLN A 170 -6.42 28.62 -5.92
CA GLN A 170 -7.58 29.52 -5.78
C GLN A 170 -8.61 29.50 -6.92
N CYS A 171 -8.55 28.57 -7.88
CA CYS A 171 -9.64 28.37 -8.85
C CYS A 171 -10.51 27.17 -8.49
#